data_AF-A0A1I0CKP3-F1
#
_entry.id   AF-A0A1I0CKP3-F1
#
_cell.length_a   1.000
_cell.length_b   1.000
_cell.length_c   1.000
_cell.angle_alpha   90.00
_cell.angle_beta   90.00
_cell.angle_gamma   90.00
#
_symmetry.space_group_name_H-M   'P 1'
#
loop_
_entity.id
_entity.type
_entity.pdbx_description
1 polymer ?
#
loop_
_entity_poly.entity_id
_entity_poly.type
_entity_poly.pdbx_seq_one_letter_code
_entity_poly.pdbx_strand_id
1 'polypeptide(L)'
;MRMLFTLSALILTLSAPLASAQDWTPPPADRPIPDGLEQDDPGDLIGRGVGILLDNFMRDVQPDLNRLGEDMSGALSNLGPMLGDLTALVDDLRNYQTPERLDNGDIIIRRRADAPPPPPLDLAPDDDQSPAVPRDPDAPEIEL
;
A
#
# COMPACT_ATOMS: atom_id res chain seq x y z
N MET A 1 6.14 76.44 16.09
CA MET A 1 6.45 76.41 14.66
C MET A 1 7.30 75.16 14.39
N ARG A 2 6.82 74.27 13.51
CA ARG A 2 7.52 73.09 12.93
C ARG A 2 7.52 71.80 13.78
N MET A 3 6.32 71.24 14.00
CA MET A 3 6.16 69.79 13.78
C MET A 3 6.41 69.49 12.29
N LEU A 4 6.78 68.24 12.01
CA LEU A 4 7.06 67.62 10.70
C LEU A 4 8.54 67.52 10.33
N PHE A 5 8.86 66.30 9.87
CA PHE A 5 10.01 65.87 9.07
C PHE A 5 11.13 65.08 9.75
N THR A 6 10.77 64.02 10.49
CA THR A 6 11.66 62.85 10.63
C THR A 6 10.88 61.53 10.59
N LEU A 7 10.03 61.34 9.57
CA LEU A 7 9.45 60.02 9.25
C LEU A 7 9.25 59.90 7.74
N SER A 8 10.32 60.11 6.95
CA SER A 8 10.22 60.14 5.48
C SER A 8 11.21 59.21 4.77
N ALA A 9 11.68 58.14 5.44
CA ALA A 9 12.65 57.22 4.84
C ALA A 9 12.27 55.72 4.87
N LEU A 10 11.04 55.35 5.26
CA LEU A 10 10.65 53.92 5.33
C LEU A 10 9.29 53.58 4.68
N ILE A 11 8.65 54.51 3.98
CA ILE A 11 7.42 54.26 3.19
C ILE A 11 7.66 54.65 1.72
N LEU A 12 8.85 54.33 1.18
CA LEU A 12 9.17 54.57 -0.23
C LEU A 12 9.84 53.35 -0.88
N THR A 13 9.44 52.15 -0.48
CA THR A 13 9.76 50.90 -1.21
C THR A 13 8.55 50.00 -1.39
N LEU A 14 7.36 50.40 -0.91
CA LEU A 14 6.10 49.68 -1.09
C LEU A 14 5.11 50.49 -1.95
N SER A 15 5.58 50.95 -3.10
CA SER A 15 4.74 51.41 -4.20
C SER A 15 5.40 50.97 -5.51
N ALA A 16 5.61 49.66 -5.64
CA ALA A 16 5.56 49.08 -6.98
C ALA A 16 4.11 49.26 -7.43
N PRO A 17 3.83 49.99 -8.52
CA PRO A 17 2.48 50.06 -9.00
C PRO A 17 2.09 48.64 -9.40
N LEU A 18 1.04 48.13 -8.77
CA LEU A 18 0.21 47.06 -9.32
C LEU A 18 -0.45 47.62 -10.60
N ALA A 19 0.35 47.93 -11.60
CA ALA A 19 -0.05 48.46 -12.90
C ALA A 19 0.68 47.67 -13.99
N SER A 20 0.66 46.35 -13.80
CA SER A 20 0.66 45.39 -14.91
C SER A 20 -0.47 44.40 -14.66
N ALA A 21 -1.64 44.89 -14.24
CA ALA A 21 -2.85 44.26 -14.73
C ALA A 21 -2.77 44.48 -16.24
N GLN A 22 -2.35 43.44 -16.96
CA GLN A 22 -2.50 43.42 -18.40
C GLN A 22 -3.97 43.76 -18.65
N ASP A 23 -4.23 44.93 -19.22
CA ASP A 23 -5.55 45.30 -19.70
C ASP A 23 -5.95 44.16 -20.64
N TRP A 24 -6.70 43.21 -20.11
CA TRP A 24 -7.26 42.12 -20.86
C TRP A 24 -8.36 42.74 -21.71
N THR A 25 -7.95 43.35 -22.80
CA THR A 25 -8.85 43.67 -23.91
C THR A 25 -9.11 42.34 -24.59
N PRO A 26 -10.34 41.79 -24.51
CA PRO A 26 -10.67 40.62 -25.29
C PRO A 26 -10.35 40.93 -26.76
N PRO A 27 -9.75 39.98 -27.50
CA PRO A 27 -9.50 40.17 -28.92
C PRO A 27 -10.80 40.61 -29.60
N PRO A 28 -10.75 41.55 -30.57
CA PRO A 28 -11.94 41.96 -31.29
C PRO A 28 -12.67 40.72 -31.82
N ALA A 29 -13.99 40.66 -31.68
CA ALA A 29 -14.79 39.48 -32.05
C ALA A 29 -14.62 39.06 -33.51
N ASP A 30 -14.17 39.99 -34.36
CA ASP A 30 -13.90 39.78 -35.79
C ASP A 30 -12.45 39.37 -36.08
N ARG A 31 -11.62 39.12 -35.05
CA ARG A 31 -10.28 38.58 -35.26
C ARG A 31 -10.46 37.12 -35.68
N PRO A 32 -9.95 36.69 -36.84
CA PRO A 32 -9.94 35.28 -37.19
C PRO A 32 -9.19 34.56 -36.07
N ILE A 33 -9.86 33.62 -35.42
CA ILE A 33 -9.22 32.70 -34.49
C ILE A 33 -8.13 31.99 -35.30
N PRO A 34 -6.89 31.87 -34.80
CA PRO A 34 -5.86 31.10 -35.48
C PRO A 34 -6.43 29.72 -35.84
N ASP A 35 -6.31 29.31 -37.11
CA ASP A 35 -6.98 28.13 -37.71
C ASP A 35 -6.81 26.80 -36.94
N GLY A 36 -5.89 26.75 -35.96
CA GLY A 36 -5.65 25.60 -35.09
C GLY A 36 -6.39 25.60 -33.75
N LEU A 37 -7.12 26.66 -33.37
CA LEU A 37 -7.85 26.72 -32.09
C LEU A 37 -9.36 26.47 -32.23
N GLU A 38 -9.91 26.53 -33.45
CA GLU A 38 -11.33 26.21 -33.71
C GLU A 38 -11.56 24.76 -34.11
N GLN A 39 -10.50 24.01 -34.44
CA GLN A 39 -10.59 22.62 -34.91
C GLN A 39 -10.42 21.57 -33.80
N ASP A 40 -9.77 21.93 -32.70
CA ASP A 40 -9.64 21.05 -31.53
C ASP A 40 -10.77 21.36 -30.54
N ASP A 41 -11.62 20.37 -30.27
CA ASP A 41 -12.69 20.47 -29.28
C ASP A 41 -12.08 20.88 -27.92
N PRO A 42 -12.59 21.92 -27.22
CA PRO A 42 -12.08 22.31 -25.90
C PRO A 42 -12.04 21.15 -24.89
N GLY A 43 -12.88 20.12 -25.06
CA GLY A 43 -12.81 18.87 -24.31
C GLY A 43 -11.53 18.05 -24.56
N ASP A 44 -11.00 18.05 -25.78
CA ASP A 44 -9.76 17.35 -26.15
C ASP A 44 -8.52 18.00 -25.52
N LEU A 45 -8.49 19.33 -25.41
CA LEU A 45 -7.40 20.06 -24.75
C LEU A 45 -7.33 19.74 -23.25
N ILE A 46 -8.48 19.71 -22.57
CA ILE A 46 -8.58 19.34 -21.16
C ILE A 46 -8.21 17.86 -20.98
N GLY A 47 -8.72 16.99 -21.85
CA GLY A 47 -8.39 15.56 -21.86
C GLY A 47 -6.89 15.31 -22.01
N ARG A 48 -6.24 16.03 -22.94
CA ARG A 48 -4.79 15.97 -23.17
C ARG A 48 -4.00 16.47 -21.96
N GLY A 49 -4.46 17.54 -21.30
CA GLY A 49 -3.86 18.05 -20.06
C GLY A 49 -3.95 17.06 -18.89
N VAL A 50 -5.12 16.46 -18.68
CA VAL A 50 -5.33 15.41 -17.66
C VAL A 50 -4.47 14.18 -17.97
N GLY A 51 -4.37 13.78 -19.23
CA GLY A 51 -3.51 12.67 -19.65
C GLY A 51 -2.03 12.89 -19.29
N ILE A 52 -1.50 14.09 -19.57
CA ILE A 52 -0.11 14.45 -19.22
C ILE A 52 0.10 14.45 -17.70
N LEU A 53 -0.87 14.96 -16.93
CA LEU A 53 -0.81 14.95 -15.46
C LEU A 53 -0.81 13.52 -14.90
N LEU A 54 -1.67 12.65 -15.43
CA LEU A 54 -1.77 11.26 -15.00
C LEU A 54 -0.51 10.46 -15.37
N ASP A 55 0.04 10.69 -16.56
CA ASP A 55 1.27 10.03 -17.04
C ASP A 55 2.47 10.42 -16.16
N ASN A 56 2.62 11.71 -15.83
CA ASN A 56 3.65 12.15 -14.90
C ASN A 56 3.45 11.54 -13.50
N PHE A 57 2.23 11.55 -12.97
CA PHE A 57 1.93 10.94 -11.67
C PHE A 57 2.26 9.44 -11.66
N MET A 58 1.83 8.68 -12.68
CA MET A 58 2.17 7.27 -12.84
C MET A 58 3.68 7.06 -12.87
N ARG A 59 4.41 7.88 -13.62
CA ARG A 59 5.86 7.80 -13.75
C ARG A 59 6.58 8.11 -12.43
N ASP A 60 6.02 9.00 -11.61
CA ASP A 60 6.52 9.34 -10.28
C ASP A 60 6.27 8.22 -9.26
N VAL A 61 5.11 7.53 -9.31
CA VAL A 61 4.77 6.44 -8.37
C VAL A 61 5.30 5.06 -8.79
N GLN A 62 5.60 4.86 -10.07
CA GLN A 62 6.16 3.61 -10.63
C GLN A 62 7.36 3.07 -9.82
N PRO A 63 8.40 3.85 -9.46
CA PRO A 63 9.53 3.34 -8.70
C PRO A 63 9.14 2.82 -7.31
N ASP A 64 8.15 3.43 -6.66
CA ASP A 64 7.69 3.01 -5.33
C ASP A 64 6.83 1.75 -5.41
N LEU A 65 5.98 1.65 -6.43
CA LEU A 65 5.25 0.42 -6.75
C LEU A 65 6.19 -0.74 -7.06
N ASN A 66 7.28 -0.49 -7.80
CA ASN A 66 8.28 -1.51 -8.09
C ASN A 66 8.98 -1.98 -6.80
N ARG A 67 9.40 -1.06 -5.91
CA ARG A 67 9.99 -1.42 -4.61
C ARG A 67 9.03 -2.24 -3.76
N LEU A 68 7.77 -1.83 -3.67
CA LEU A 68 6.73 -2.57 -2.95
C LEU A 68 6.56 -3.99 -3.51
N GLY A 69 6.56 -4.13 -4.84
CA GLY A 69 6.49 -5.42 -5.51
C GLY A 69 7.70 -6.31 -5.21
N GLU A 70 8.90 -5.73 -5.18
CA GLU A 70 10.15 -6.44 -4.88
C GLU A 70 10.20 -6.89 -3.42
N ASP A 71 9.82 -6.03 -2.47
CA ASP A 71 9.70 -6.35 -1.05
C ASP A 71 8.66 -7.46 -0.81
N MET A 72 7.49 -7.37 -1.45
CA MET A 72 6.44 -8.38 -1.37
C MET A 72 6.88 -9.70 -1.99
N SER A 73 7.60 -9.67 -3.10
CA SER A 73 8.17 -10.86 -3.75
C SER A 73 9.19 -11.55 -2.84
N GLY A 74 10.06 -10.79 -2.18
CA GLY A 74 11.00 -11.31 -1.19
C GLY A 74 10.29 -11.94 0.01
N ALA A 75 9.28 -11.27 0.56
CA ALA A 75 8.46 -11.80 1.64
C ALA A 75 7.73 -13.10 1.24
N LEU A 76 7.14 -13.15 0.04
CA LEU A 76 6.44 -14.32 -0.48
C LEU A 76 7.41 -15.48 -0.77
N SER A 77 8.63 -15.19 -1.23
CA SER A 77 9.68 -16.19 -1.44
C SER A 77 10.10 -16.84 -0.11
N ASN A 78 10.16 -16.06 0.97
CA ASN A 78 10.42 -16.59 2.32
C ASN A 78 9.22 -17.37 2.89
N LEU A 79 8.00 -16.97 2.54
CA LEU A 79 6.76 -17.64 2.97
C LEU A 79 6.50 -18.94 2.19
N GLY A 80 6.98 -19.03 0.93
CA GLY A 80 6.81 -20.17 0.03
C GLY A 80 7.09 -21.54 0.64
N PRO A 81 8.28 -21.79 1.24
CA PRO A 81 8.58 -23.09 1.85
C PRO A 81 7.64 -23.42 3.02
N MET A 82 7.32 -22.46 3.88
CA MET A 82 6.39 -22.65 4.99
C MET A 82 4.95 -22.93 4.51
N LEU A 83 4.52 -22.31 3.41
CA LEU A 83 3.26 -22.65 2.73
C LEU A 83 3.31 -24.07 2.15
N GLY A 84 4.45 -24.51 1.64
CA GLY A 84 4.67 -25.90 1.19
C GLY A 84 4.50 -26.90 2.34
N ASP A 85 5.11 -26.64 3.49
CA ASP A 85 4.99 -27.48 4.69
C ASP A 85 3.54 -27.51 5.22
N LEU A 86 2.86 -26.36 5.22
CA LEU A 86 1.44 -26.30 5.55
C LEU A 86 0.59 -27.12 4.58
N THR A 87 0.91 -27.09 3.28
CA THR A 87 0.20 -27.87 2.26
C THR A 87 0.44 -29.37 2.43
N ALA A 88 1.65 -29.78 2.85
CA ALA A 88 1.95 -31.16 3.18
C ALA A 88 1.18 -31.64 4.43
N LEU A 89 1.07 -30.79 5.45
CA LEU A 89 0.34 -31.08 6.68
C LEU A 89 -1.18 -31.13 6.47
N VAL A 90 -1.72 -30.19 5.69
CA VAL A 90 -3.16 -30.04 5.45
C VAL A 90 -3.63 -30.93 4.29
N ASP A 91 -2.73 -31.56 3.53
CA ASP A 91 -3.05 -32.41 2.38
C ASP A 91 -4.00 -31.65 1.41
N ASP A 92 -5.02 -32.29 0.84
CA ASP A 92 -6.10 -31.62 0.13
C ASP A 92 -7.16 -31.12 1.11
N LEU A 93 -7.44 -29.81 1.13
CA LEU A 93 -8.52 -29.19 1.90
C LEU A 93 -9.88 -29.87 1.65
N ARG A 94 -10.09 -30.46 0.47
CA ARG A 94 -11.30 -31.21 0.10
C ARG A 94 -11.47 -32.51 0.89
N ASN A 95 -10.41 -33.02 1.49
CA ASN A 95 -10.45 -34.17 2.38
C ASN A 95 -11.00 -33.82 3.77
N TYR A 96 -11.31 -32.54 4.04
CA TYR A 96 -11.80 -32.08 5.33
C TYR A 96 -13.19 -31.47 5.24
N GLN A 97 -13.87 -31.43 6.39
CA GLN A 97 -15.18 -30.81 6.57
C GLN A 97 -15.03 -29.33 6.94
N THR A 98 -16.14 -28.60 6.92
CA THR A 98 -16.16 -27.21 7.39
C THR A 98 -15.77 -27.11 8.87
N PRO A 99 -15.11 -26.02 9.29
CA PRO A 99 -14.67 -25.86 10.67
C PRO A 99 -15.83 -25.83 11.67
N GLU A 100 -15.68 -26.53 12.79
CA GLU A 100 -16.62 -26.55 13.93
C GLU A 100 -15.98 -25.80 15.10
N ARG A 101 -16.68 -24.81 15.65
CA ARG A 101 -16.22 -24.05 16.83
C ARG A 101 -16.71 -24.73 18.11
N LEU A 102 -15.80 -25.04 19.02
CA LEU A 102 -16.09 -25.63 20.31
C LEU A 102 -16.45 -24.57 21.36
N ASP A 103 -16.99 -25.01 22.50
CA ASP A 103 -17.42 -24.12 23.59
C ASP A 103 -16.26 -23.33 24.22
N ASN A 104 -15.04 -23.88 24.17
CA ASN A 104 -13.83 -23.21 24.65
C ASN A 104 -13.28 -22.16 23.65
N GLY A 105 -13.82 -22.08 22.43
CA GLY A 105 -13.37 -21.18 21.38
C GLY A 105 -12.39 -21.80 20.39
N ASP A 106 -11.94 -23.03 20.61
CA ASP A 106 -11.09 -23.75 19.65
C ASP A 106 -11.87 -24.14 18.40
N ILE A 107 -11.14 -24.34 17.30
CA ILE A 107 -11.71 -24.75 16.02
C ILE A 107 -11.16 -26.13 15.67
N ILE A 108 -12.08 -27.09 15.43
CA ILE A 108 -11.75 -28.41 14.91
C ILE A 108 -12.15 -28.52 13.44
N ILE A 109 -11.25 -29.07 12.62
CA ILE A 109 -11.49 -29.37 11.21
C ILE A 109 -11.36 -30.89 11.04
N ARG A 110 -12.49 -31.57 10.88
CA ARG A 110 -12.54 -33.04 10.81
C ARG A 110 -12.27 -33.51 9.38
N ARG A 111 -11.56 -34.64 9.24
CA ARG A 111 -11.40 -35.31 7.95
C ARG A 111 -12.73 -35.95 7.50
N ARG A 112 -13.00 -35.97 6.20
CA ARG A 112 -14.16 -36.63 5.61
C ARG A 112 -13.95 -38.15 5.62
N ALA A 113 -15.02 -38.91 5.82
CA ALA A 113 -14.95 -40.37 5.93
C ALA A 113 -14.63 -41.07 4.60
N ASP A 114 -14.90 -40.42 3.47
CA ASP A 114 -14.63 -40.89 2.10
C ASP A 114 -13.25 -40.47 1.58
N ALA A 115 -12.48 -39.71 2.36
CA ALA A 115 -11.16 -39.25 1.94
C ALA A 115 -10.15 -40.40 1.96
N PRO A 116 -9.23 -40.49 0.98
CA PRO A 116 -8.17 -41.51 0.94
C PRO A 116 -7.30 -41.44 2.20
N PRO A 117 -6.57 -42.48 2.65
CA PRO A 117 -5.75 -42.40 3.86
C PRO A 117 -4.80 -41.18 3.85
N PRO A 118 -4.59 -40.49 4.99
CA PRO A 118 -3.68 -39.35 5.04
C PRO A 118 -2.25 -39.80 4.71
N PRO A 119 -1.43 -38.92 4.09
CA PRO A 119 -0.02 -39.21 3.88
C PRO A 119 0.68 -39.47 5.23
N PRO A 120 1.70 -40.35 5.26
CA PRO A 120 2.53 -40.52 6.44
C PRO A 120 3.12 -39.17 6.85
N LEU A 121 2.94 -38.80 8.11
CA LEU A 121 3.68 -37.68 8.69
C LEU A 121 5.07 -38.21 9.04
N ASP A 122 6.09 -37.85 8.26
CA ASP A 122 7.49 -38.07 8.62
C ASP A 122 7.94 -37.08 9.71
N LEU A 123 7.11 -36.94 10.75
CA LEU A 123 7.50 -36.37 12.03
C LEU A 123 8.17 -37.51 12.81
N ALA A 124 9.38 -37.90 12.38
CA ALA A 124 10.24 -38.62 13.30
C ALA A 124 10.33 -37.77 14.58
N PRO A 125 10.17 -38.35 15.78
CA PRO A 125 10.49 -37.61 16.98
C PRO A 125 11.97 -37.24 16.87
N ASP A 126 12.27 -35.95 16.76
CA ASP A 126 13.54 -35.42 17.26
C ASP A 126 13.51 -35.65 18.78
N ASP A 127 13.72 -36.90 19.19
CA ASP A 127 13.85 -37.33 20.59
C ASP A 127 15.04 -36.64 21.29
N ASP A 128 15.85 -35.87 20.54
CA ASP A 128 17.02 -35.13 21.02
C ASP A 128 16.77 -33.63 21.24
N GLN A 129 15.56 -33.10 20.99
CA GLN A 129 15.28 -31.65 21.17
C GLN A 129 14.00 -31.32 21.95
N SER A 130 13.51 -32.22 22.82
CA SER A 130 12.79 -31.69 23.99
C SER A 130 13.78 -30.78 24.71
N PRO A 131 13.60 -29.43 24.76
CA PRO A 131 14.44 -28.62 25.62
C PRO A 131 14.33 -29.27 26.98
N ALA A 132 15.47 -29.65 27.58
CA ALA A 132 15.47 -30.19 28.92
C ALA A 132 14.81 -29.12 29.79
N VAL A 133 13.50 -29.26 30.03
CA VAL A 133 12.75 -28.37 30.89
C VAL A 133 13.55 -28.41 32.18
N PRO A 134 14.15 -27.28 32.62
CA PRO A 134 14.91 -27.27 33.85
C PRO A 134 13.98 -27.80 34.93
N ARG A 135 14.21 -29.03 35.37
CA ARG A 135 13.45 -29.62 36.47
C ARG A 135 13.98 -28.94 37.70
N ASP A 136 13.18 -28.03 38.24
CA ASP A 136 13.44 -27.44 39.53
C ASP A 136 13.46 -28.61 40.55
N PRO A 137 14.62 -28.91 41.18
CA PRO A 137 14.74 -30.02 42.12
C PRO A 137 13.89 -29.81 43.38
N ASP A 138 13.45 -28.57 43.63
CA ASP A 138 12.58 -28.23 44.76
C ASP A 138 11.09 -28.20 44.37
N ALA A 139 10.73 -28.47 43.10
CA ALA A 139 9.34 -28.60 42.70
C ALA A 139 8.72 -29.86 43.33
N PRO A 140 7.53 -29.75 43.96
CA PRO A 140 6.85 -30.92 44.49
C PRO A 140 6.49 -31.86 43.34
N GLU A 141 6.98 -33.09 43.38
CA GLU A 141 6.58 -34.14 42.45
C GLU A 141 5.08 -34.39 42.64
N ILE A 142 4.29 -34.10 41.61
CA ILE A 142 2.87 -34.40 41.60
C ILE A 142 2.76 -35.89 41.24
N GLU A 143 2.48 -36.73 42.24
CA GLU A 143 2.07 -38.11 41.99
C GLU A 143 0.74 -38.10 41.23
N LEU A 144 0.75 -38.62 40.00
CA LEU A 144 -0.44 -38.83 39.16
C LEU A 144 -1.19 -40.09 39.57
#